data_AF-A0A4Y2J2V4-F1
#
_entry.id   AF-A0A4Y2J2V4-F1
#
_cell.length_a   1.000
_cell.length_b   1.000
_cell.length_c   1.000
_cell.angle_alpha   90.00
_cell.angle_beta   90.00
_cell.angle_gamma   90.00
#
_symmetry.space_group_name_H-M   'P 1'
#
loop_
_entity.id
_entity.type
_entity.pdbx_description
1 polymer ?
#
loop_
_entity_poly.entity_id
_entity_poly.type
_entity_poly.pdbx_seq_one_letter_code
_entity_poly.pdbx_strand_id
1 'polypeptide(L)'
;MRKLEAVGYDGTVHKIRWKNSVIHRIENHVGRPLQWSMCILHFNELPFRHIFQHIDGQTAGPKSFSGPIEQQLTCYETLPVVDYVPIDCSIPDIDRNLLSKDHSICWTFQMQSPWDIVQKTWQIGRRSCLPFQMAIAANRVFGLYISSSDPSGNLKEIVGFILKSYMPVWFAIKKSKYFTDGLKHVFQAIQTSWYLSDELLQVVDPVIQRNAFFEHTSHSLFANRTMLVNEREHIRKIGYRRILKARQIVPKKKDC
;
A
#
# COMPACT_ATOMS: atom_id res chain seq x y z
N MET A 1 2.77 -26.11 26.94
CA MET A 1 2.90 -26.24 25.47
C MET A 1 2.44 -24.93 24.84
N ARG A 2 3.26 -24.26 24.00
CA ARG A 2 2.90 -22.95 23.40
C ARG A 2 1.92 -23.18 22.23
N LYS A 3 0.79 -22.46 22.22
CA LYS A 3 -0.24 -22.56 21.18
C LYS A 3 0.04 -21.52 20.08
N LEU A 4 0.17 -21.93 18.83
CA LEU A 4 0.37 -21.01 17.69
C LEU A 4 -0.92 -20.25 17.39
N GLU A 5 -1.00 -18.95 17.68
CA GLU A 5 -2.25 -18.19 17.52
C GLU A 5 -2.37 -17.42 16.20
N ALA A 6 -1.25 -16.90 15.69
CA ALA A 6 -1.22 -16.06 14.49
C ALA A 6 0.02 -16.36 13.64
N VAL A 7 -0.09 -16.10 12.34
CA VAL A 7 1.01 -16.21 11.36
C VAL A 7 1.11 -14.89 10.61
N GLY A 8 2.30 -14.28 10.63
CA GLY A 8 2.61 -13.09 9.85
C GLY A 8 3.15 -13.45 8.47
N TYR A 9 2.73 -12.74 7.43
CA TYR A 9 3.26 -12.91 6.07
C TYR A 9 3.33 -11.61 5.24
N ASP A 10 4.28 -11.59 4.32
CA ASP A 10 4.58 -10.50 3.38
C ASP A 10 3.55 -10.28 2.25
N GLY A 11 2.55 -11.15 2.05
CA GLY A 11 1.55 -10.95 0.98
C GLY A 11 1.75 -11.77 -0.29
N THR A 12 2.82 -12.56 -0.41
CA THR A 12 3.12 -13.24 -1.67
C THR A 12 2.21 -14.44 -1.97
N VAL A 13 1.72 -14.53 -3.23
CA VAL A 13 0.69 -15.49 -3.70
C VAL A 13 1.00 -16.96 -3.36
N HIS A 14 2.27 -17.36 -3.40
CA HIS A 14 2.72 -18.72 -3.05
C HIS A 14 2.39 -19.12 -1.60
N LYS A 15 2.23 -18.14 -0.70
CA LYS A 15 1.96 -18.37 0.72
C LYS A 15 0.48 -18.28 1.09
N ILE A 16 -0.39 -17.79 0.19
CA ILE A 16 -1.82 -17.49 0.49
C ILE A 16 -2.80 -18.26 -0.40
N ARG A 17 -2.33 -18.97 -1.44
CA ARG A 17 -3.19 -19.75 -2.34
C ARG A 17 -4.18 -20.67 -1.57
N TRP A 18 -5.43 -20.71 -2.01
CA TRP A 18 -6.51 -21.50 -1.40
C TRP A 18 -6.22 -23.01 -1.27
N LYS A 19 -5.36 -23.54 -2.15
CA LYS A 19 -4.85 -24.92 -2.09
C LYS A 19 -3.33 -24.92 -1.99
N ASN A 20 -2.81 -25.79 -1.12
CA ASN A 20 -1.39 -26.07 -0.94
C ASN A 20 -0.47 -24.90 -0.57
N SER A 21 -1.02 -23.75 -0.19
CA SER A 21 -0.21 -22.66 0.34
C SER A 21 0.45 -23.02 1.67
N VAL A 22 1.51 -22.29 2.00
CA VAL A 22 2.22 -22.42 3.28
C VAL A 22 1.23 -22.29 4.45
N ILE A 23 0.34 -21.29 4.42
CA ILE A 23 -0.65 -21.08 5.48
C ILE A 23 -1.62 -22.26 5.54
N HIS A 24 -2.18 -22.70 4.41
CA HIS A 24 -3.10 -23.83 4.39
C HIS A 24 -2.46 -25.11 4.95
N ARG A 25 -1.18 -25.37 4.63
CA ARG A 25 -0.41 -26.50 5.19
C ARG A 25 -0.24 -26.39 6.70
N ILE A 26 0.05 -25.19 7.21
CA ILE A 26 0.17 -24.95 8.65
C ILE A 26 -1.19 -25.14 9.33
N GLU A 27 -2.28 -24.59 8.78
CA GLU A 27 -3.64 -24.76 9.32
C GLU A 27 -4.06 -26.23 9.36
N ASN A 28 -3.75 -27.00 8.31
CA ASN A 28 -4.01 -28.44 8.27
C ASN A 28 -3.18 -29.20 9.33
N HIS A 29 -1.91 -28.84 9.52
CA HIS A 29 -1.07 -29.46 10.54
C HIS A 29 -1.53 -29.13 11.97
N VAL A 30 -1.97 -27.89 12.21
CA VAL A 30 -2.49 -27.44 13.51
C VAL A 30 -3.95 -27.87 13.74
N GLY A 31 -4.65 -28.32 12.69
CA GLY A 31 -6.03 -28.81 12.75
C GLY A 31 -7.09 -27.72 12.98
N ARG A 32 -6.77 -26.45 12.71
CA ARG A 32 -7.70 -25.32 12.86
C ARG A 32 -7.27 -24.10 12.03
N PRO A 33 -8.20 -23.19 11.68
CA PRO A 33 -7.85 -21.92 11.05
C PRO A 33 -6.99 -21.05 11.98
N LEU A 34 -6.05 -20.32 11.39
CA LEU A 34 -5.14 -19.40 12.08
C LEU A 34 -5.49 -17.95 11.75
N GLN A 35 -5.11 -17.04 12.65
CA GLN A 35 -5.22 -15.61 12.35
C GLN A 35 -4.09 -15.22 11.40
N TRP A 36 -4.45 -14.65 10.25
CA TRP A 36 -3.47 -14.14 9.29
C TRP A 36 -3.16 -12.69 9.61
N SER A 37 -1.87 -12.34 9.64
CA SER A 37 -1.38 -10.98 9.75
C SER A 37 -0.62 -10.61 8.49
N MET A 38 -1.20 -9.75 7.67
CA MET A 38 -0.68 -9.39 6.36
C MET A 38 0.09 -8.07 6.42
N CYS A 39 1.16 -7.98 5.64
CA CYS A 39 1.93 -6.75 5.49
C CYS A 39 1.09 -5.68 4.78
N ILE A 40 0.68 -4.65 5.52
CA ILE A 40 -0.14 -3.57 4.94
C ILE A 40 0.64 -2.61 4.04
N LEU A 41 1.97 -2.55 4.21
CA LEU A 41 2.83 -1.85 3.25
C LEU A 41 2.73 -2.53 1.88
N HIS A 42 2.77 -3.86 1.84
CA HIS A 42 2.64 -4.61 0.60
C HIS A 42 1.26 -4.42 -0.05
N PHE A 43 0.19 -4.36 0.76
CA PHE A 43 -1.14 -3.99 0.26
C PHE A 43 -1.11 -2.64 -0.47
N ASN A 44 -0.44 -1.62 0.09
CA ASN A 44 -0.34 -0.30 -0.52
C ASN A 44 0.52 -0.28 -1.80
N GLU A 45 1.53 -1.15 -1.89
CA GLU A 45 2.40 -1.25 -3.08
C GLU A 45 1.67 -1.82 -4.31
N LEU A 46 0.69 -2.70 -4.10
CA LEU A 46 0.05 -3.45 -5.20
C LEU A 46 -0.77 -2.54 -6.13
N PRO A 47 -1.67 -1.66 -5.67
CA PRO A 47 -2.36 -0.71 -6.54
C PRO A 47 -1.41 0.15 -7.38
N PHE A 48 -0.35 0.66 -6.75
CA PHE A 48 0.66 1.46 -7.46
C PHE A 48 1.35 0.66 -8.56
N ARG A 49 1.78 -0.57 -8.26
CA ARG A 49 2.38 -1.46 -9.24
C ARG A 49 1.46 -1.72 -10.43
N HIS A 50 0.18 -1.98 -10.17
CA HIS A 50 -0.79 -2.27 -11.23
C HIS A 50 -1.10 -1.06 -12.11
N ILE A 51 -1.20 0.15 -11.53
CA ILE A 51 -1.29 1.40 -12.31
C ILE A 51 -0.03 1.58 -13.16
N PHE A 52 1.15 1.41 -12.57
CA PHE A 52 2.41 1.56 -13.28
C PHE A 52 2.50 0.59 -14.47
N GLN A 53 2.08 -0.67 -14.28
CA GLN A 53 2.02 -1.67 -15.36
C GLN A 53 0.99 -1.35 -16.44
N HIS A 54 -0.15 -0.75 -16.06
CA HIS A 54 -1.19 -0.35 -17.02
C HIS A 54 -0.73 0.80 -17.90
N ILE A 55 -0.09 1.81 -17.30
CA ILE A 55 0.30 3.05 -17.98
C ILE A 55 1.63 2.90 -18.74
N ASP A 56 2.64 2.30 -18.12
CA ASP A 56 3.99 2.18 -18.70
C ASP A 56 4.15 0.91 -19.55
N GLY A 57 3.39 -0.14 -19.22
CA GLY A 57 3.41 -1.43 -19.91
C GLY A 57 3.82 -2.59 -19.01
N GLN A 58 3.62 -3.80 -19.54
CA GLN A 58 3.88 -5.05 -18.83
C GLN A 58 5.38 -5.22 -18.52
N THR A 59 5.66 -5.93 -17.42
CA THR A 59 7.02 -6.22 -16.96
C THR A 59 7.66 -7.34 -17.78
N ALA A 60 8.92 -7.17 -18.20
CA ALA A 60 9.73 -8.27 -18.77
C ALA A 60 10.13 -9.32 -17.71
N GLY A 61 10.00 -9.02 -16.41
CA GLY A 61 10.28 -9.96 -15.32
C GLY A 61 9.80 -9.48 -13.94
N PRO A 62 9.94 -10.30 -12.89
CA PRO A 62 9.46 -9.95 -11.54
C PRO A 62 10.18 -8.76 -10.90
N LYS A 63 11.28 -8.27 -11.49
CA LYS A 63 12.13 -7.19 -10.98
C LYS A 63 12.37 -6.05 -11.98
N SER A 64 11.77 -6.07 -13.16
CA SER A 64 12.02 -5.09 -14.23
C SER A 64 10.74 -4.79 -15.00
N PHE A 65 10.44 -3.52 -15.19
CA PHE A 65 9.44 -3.10 -16.18
C PHE A 65 10.12 -3.12 -17.57
N SER A 66 9.45 -2.63 -18.60
CA SER A 66 10.10 -2.41 -19.91
C SER A 66 9.52 -1.21 -20.65
N GLY A 67 8.75 -0.40 -19.95
CA GLY A 67 7.97 0.67 -20.53
C GLY A 67 8.80 1.92 -20.83
N PRO A 68 8.28 2.84 -21.65
CA PRO A 68 8.97 4.08 -22.03
C PRO A 68 9.37 4.95 -20.83
N ILE A 69 8.56 4.98 -19.77
CA ILE A 69 8.83 5.73 -18.55
C ILE A 69 9.97 5.06 -17.78
N GLU A 70 9.96 3.74 -17.59
CA GLU A 70 11.08 3.07 -16.91
C GLU A 70 12.41 3.22 -17.68
N GLN A 71 12.39 3.21 -19.02
CA GLN A 71 13.59 3.50 -19.79
C GLN A 71 14.16 4.88 -19.46
N GLN A 72 13.31 5.89 -19.31
CA GLN A 72 13.71 7.23 -18.86
C GLN A 72 14.21 7.24 -17.41
N LEU A 73 13.72 6.35 -16.55
CA LEU A 73 14.24 6.14 -15.18
C LEU A 73 15.65 5.54 -15.14
N THR A 74 16.25 5.12 -16.26
CA THR A 74 17.64 4.64 -16.25
C THR A 74 18.63 5.81 -16.23
N CYS A 75 18.23 6.99 -16.73
CA CYS A 75 19.06 8.18 -16.84
C CYS A 75 18.65 9.32 -15.89
N TYR A 76 17.69 9.11 -14.99
CA TYR A 76 17.15 10.20 -14.14
C TYR A 76 18.18 10.80 -13.18
N GLU A 77 19.20 10.04 -12.78
CA GLU A 77 20.17 10.50 -11.78
C GLU A 77 20.98 11.70 -12.25
N THR A 78 21.14 11.91 -13.57
CA THR A 78 21.90 13.03 -14.14
C THR A 78 21.04 14.24 -14.49
N LEU A 79 19.71 14.15 -14.34
CA LEU A 79 18.81 15.22 -14.76
C LEU A 79 18.79 16.38 -13.74
N PRO A 80 18.85 17.64 -14.20
CA PRO A 80 18.63 18.78 -13.34
C PRO A 80 17.15 18.87 -12.95
N VAL A 81 16.87 19.48 -11.81
CA VAL A 81 15.50 19.88 -11.46
C VAL A 81 15.17 21.13 -12.29
N VAL A 82 14.00 21.18 -12.91
CA VAL A 82 13.52 22.30 -13.75
C VAL A 82 12.22 22.89 -13.18
N ASP A 83 11.77 24.04 -13.69
CA ASP A 83 10.46 24.58 -13.34
C ASP A 83 9.36 23.57 -13.71
N TYR A 84 8.58 23.14 -12.71
CA TYR A 84 7.55 22.11 -12.86
C TYR A 84 6.21 22.60 -12.32
N VAL A 85 5.11 22.02 -12.82
CA VAL A 85 3.76 22.34 -12.36
C VAL A 85 3.45 21.51 -11.11
N PRO A 86 3.16 22.12 -9.95
CA PRO A 86 2.80 21.37 -8.75
C PRO A 86 1.44 20.69 -8.93
N ILE A 87 1.33 19.45 -8.46
CA ILE A 87 0.06 18.72 -8.42
C ILE A 87 -0.63 19.01 -7.09
N ASP A 88 -1.90 19.40 -7.16
CA ASP A 88 -2.73 19.63 -5.98
C ASP A 88 -2.92 18.33 -5.19
N CYS A 89 -2.51 18.32 -3.92
CA CYS A 89 -2.64 17.18 -3.02
C CYS A 89 -2.69 17.63 -1.55
N SER A 90 -3.45 16.92 -0.73
CA SER A 90 -3.49 17.15 0.71
C SER A 90 -2.24 16.59 1.38
N ILE A 91 -1.46 17.46 2.02
CA ILE A 91 -0.26 17.07 2.77
C ILE A 91 -0.69 16.41 4.09
N PRO A 92 -0.33 15.14 4.35
CA PRO A 92 -0.66 14.51 5.63
C PRO A 92 0.20 15.09 6.76
N ASP A 93 -0.46 15.44 7.86
CA ASP A 93 0.17 15.93 9.08
C ASP A 93 0.94 14.80 9.80
N ILE A 94 2.27 14.84 9.65
CA ILE A 94 3.21 13.88 10.21
C ILE A 94 4.34 14.60 10.93
N ASP A 95 4.62 14.12 12.14
CA ASP A 95 5.85 14.44 12.85
C ASP A 95 7.06 13.90 12.06
N ARG A 96 7.93 14.79 11.60
CA ARG A 96 9.15 14.45 10.84
C ARG A 96 10.04 13.47 11.59
N ASN A 97 9.98 13.43 12.92
CA ASN A 97 10.77 12.51 13.75
C ASN A 97 10.35 11.03 13.57
N LEU A 98 9.13 10.78 13.07
CA LEU A 98 8.66 9.43 12.76
C LEU A 98 9.20 8.89 11.44
N LEU A 99 9.80 9.75 10.62
CA LEU A 99 10.37 9.38 9.32
C LEU A 99 11.86 9.05 9.49
N SER A 100 12.29 7.92 8.92
CA SER A 100 13.74 7.72 8.74
C SER A 100 14.31 8.80 7.82
N LYS A 101 15.63 9.03 7.83
CA LYS A 101 16.29 10.02 6.96
C LYS A 101 15.82 9.90 5.50
N ASP A 102 15.71 8.68 4.99
CA ASP A 102 15.26 8.40 3.62
C ASP A 102 13.79 8.76 3.37
N HIS A 103 12.91 8.57 4.36
CA HIS A 103 11.50 8.93 4.26
C HIS A 103 11.26 10.44 4.49
N SER A 104 12.10 11.10 5.29
CA SER A 104 12.07 12.56 5.48
C SER A 104 12.45 13.30 4.19
N ILE A 105 13.43 12.75 3.48
CA ILE A 105 13.85 13.21 2.16
C ILE A 105 12.68 13.07 1.16
N CYS A 106 12.07 11.88 1.09
CA CYS A 106 10.86 11.59 0.29
C CYS A 106 9.72 12.58 0.56
N TRP A 107 9.40 12.81 1.85
CA TRP A 107 8.40 13.76 2.31
C TRP A 107 8.71 15.20 1.88
N THR A 108 9.98 15.61 1.93
CA THR A 108 10.40 16.98 1.56
C THR A 108 10.32 17.23 0.06
N PHE A 109 10.63 16.23 -0.77
CA PHE A 109 10.48 16.33 -2.23
C PHE A 109 9.02 16.42 -2.68
N GLN A 110 8.16 15.61 -2.06
CA GLN A 110 6.81 15.36 -2.58
C GLN A 110 5.78 16.40 -2.14
N MET A 111 6.09 17.23 -1.14
CA MET A 111 5.12 18.11 -0.49
C MET A 111 5.38 19.61 -0.77
N GLN A 112 5.67 19.97 -2.02
CA GLN A 112 5.76 21.37 -2.48
C GLN A 112 6.63 22.27 -1.56
N SER A 113 7.78 21.77 -1.10
CA SER A 113 8.72 22.63 -0.38
C SER A 113 9.28 23.71 -1.32
N PRO A 114 9.67 24.89 -0.80
CA PRO A 114 10.39 25.90 -1.59
C PRO A 114 11.53 25.27 -2.40
N TRP A 115 11.70 25.73 -3.64
CA TRP A 115 12.67 25.25 -4.63
C TRP A 115 14.06 24.96 -4.03
N ASP A 116 14.53 25.86 -3.19
CA ASP A 116 15.85 25.84 -2.54
C ASP A 116 16.02 24.64 -1.59
N ILE A 117 14.93 24.19 -0.96
CA ILE A 117 14.89 23.02 -0.07
C ILE A 117 14.88 21.73 -0.91
N VAL A 118 14.11 21.71 -2.00
CA VAL A 118 14.03 20.58 -2.96
C VAL A 118 15.40 20.34 -3.59
N GLN A 119 16.10 21.37 -4.06
CA GLN A 119 17.45 21.22 -4.63
C GLN A 119 18.48 20.69 -3.63
N LYS A 120 18.50 21.23 -2.40
CA LYS A 120 19.43 20.77 -1.35
C LYS A 120 19.15 19.33 -0.92
N THR A 121 17.89 18.93 -0.84
CA THR A 121 17.51 17.56 -0.50
C THR A 121 17.75 16.58 -1.65
N TRP A 122 17.62 17.01 -2.92
CA TRP A 122 17.88 16.22 -4.15
C TRP A 122 19.24 15.54 -4.13
N GLN A 123 20.25 16.32 -3.73
CA GLN A 123 21.62 15.84 -3.64
C GLN A 123 21.82 14.79 -2.54
N ILE A 124 20.96 14.77 -1.50
CA ILE A 124 21.04 13.84 -0.36
C ILE A 124 20.27 12.54 -0.63
N GLY A 125 19.10 12.62 -1.27
CA GLY A 125 18.25 11.47 -1.62
C GLY A 125 18.83 10.55 -2.70
N ARG A 126 19.87 10.98 -3.40
CA ARG A 126 20.60 10.22 -4.43
C ARG A 126 21.22 8.90 -3.92
N ARG A 127 21.29 8.68 -2.60
CA ARG A 127 22.02 7.55 -1.96
C ARG A 127 21.18 6.60 -1.12
N SER A 128 19.86 6.80 -0.99
CA SER A 128 19.05 5.97 -0.09
C SER A 128 18.44 4.74 -0.76
N CYS A 129 18.97 3.56 -0.41
CA CYS A 129 18.40 2.26 -0.76
C CYS A 129 17.21 1.95 0.17
N LEU A 130 15.99 2.29 -0.26
CA LEU A 130 14.79 1.79 0.42
C LEU A 130 14.59 0.29 0.11
N PRO A 131 14.29 -0.58 1.09
CA PRO A 131 14.15 -2.03 0.85
C PRO A 131 12.88 -2.43 0.07
N PHE A 132 12.07 -1.46 -0.37
CA PHE A 132 10.78 -1.64 -1.02
C PHE A 132 10.84 -1.19 -2.48
N GLN A 133 10.70 -2.13 -3.42
CA GLN A 133 10.86 -1.90 -4.86
C GLN A 133 9.98 -0.76 -5.38
N MET A 134 8.74 -0.67 -4.86
CA MET A 134 7.75 0.30 -5.31
C MET A 134 7.95 1.68 -4.70
N ALA A 135 8.47 1.79 -3.47
CA ALA A 135 8.84 3.08 -2.90
C ALA A 135 10.02 3.72 -3.66
N ILE A 136 11.01 2.92 -4.09
CA ILE A 136 12.09 3.40 -4.96
C ILE A 136 11.51 3.87 -6.30
N ALA A 137 10.67 3.05 -6.94
CA ALA A 137 10.05 3.42 -8.22
C ALA A 137 9.27 4.73 -8.11
N ALA A 138 8.46 4.91 -7.07
CA ALA A 138 7.73 6.15 -6.83
C ALA A 138 8.65 7.38 -6.72
N ASN A 139 9.78 7.26 -6.03
CA ASN A 139 10.75 8.36 -5.91
C ASN A 139 11.43 8.68 -7.23
N ARG A 140 11.74 7.65 -8.03
CA ARG A 140 12.34 7.81 -9.36
C ARG A 140 11.39 8.49 -10.33
N VAL A 141 10.12 8.05 -10.34
CA VAL A 141 9.06 8.65 -11.17
C VAL A 141 8.81 10.11 -10.78
N PHE A 142 8.76 10.40 -9.48
CA PHE A 142 8.65 11.78 -9.01
C PHE A 142 9.86 12.62 -9.42
N GLY A 143 11.06 12.07 -9.31
CA GLY A 143 12.30 12.67 -9.78
C GLY A 143 12.27 13.03 -11.27
N LEU A 144 11.80 12.09 -12.10
CA LEU A 144 11.63 12.33 -13.54
C LEU A 144 10.64 13.47 -13.80
N TYR A 145 9.55 13.55 -13.04
CA TYR A 145 8.55 14.60 -13.17
C TYR A 145 9.09 15.99 -12.89
N ILE A 146 9.83 16.17 -11.78
CA ILE A 146 10.43 17.47 -11.44
C ILE A 146 11.61 17.87 -12.35
N SER A 147 12.13 16.91 -13.12
CA SER A 147 13.18 17.11 -14.12
C SER A 147 12.64 17.30 -15.54
N SER A 148 11.30 17.31 -15.72
CA SER A 148 10.65 17.45 -17.01
C SER A 148 9.84 18.74 -17.07
N SER A 149 10.20 19.64 -17.99
CA SER A 149 9.48 20.91 -18.19
C SER A 149 8.11 20.70 -18.84
N ASP A 150 7.96 19.64 -19.66
CA ASP A 150 6.69 19.22 -20.25
C ASP A 150 6.44 17.72 -20.00
N PRO A 151 5.96 17.34 -18.80
CA PRO A 151 5.72 15.94 -18.47
C PRO A 151 4.51 15.40 -19.23
N SER A 152 4.64 14.16 -19.74
CA SER A 152 3.56 13.47 -20.45
C SER A 152 2.31 13.27 -19.56
N GLY A 153 1.13 13.14 -20.18
CA GLY A 153 -0.12 12.86 -19.46
C GLY A 153 -0.01 11.60 -18.59
N ASN A 154 0.57 10.54 -19.13
CA ASN A 154 0.85 9.29 -18.42
C ASN A 154 1.73 9.50 -17.19
N LEU A 155 2.80 10.30 -17.29
CA LEU A 155 3.66 10.62 -16.16
C LEU A 155 2.91 11.44 -15.10
N LYS A 156 2.09 12.41 -15.51
CA LYS A 156 1.22 13.20 -14.61
C LYS A 156 0.23 12.31 -13.85
N GLU A 157 -0.35 11.30 -14.50
CA GLU A 157 -1.27 10.35 -13.86
C GLU A 157 -0.59 9.50 -12.79
N ILE A 158 0.58 8.93 -13.10
CA ILE A 158 1.33 8.11 -12.14
C ILE A 158 1.76 8.96 -10.94
N VAL A 159 2.30 10.15 -11.17
CA VAL A 159 2.71 11.08 -10.09
C VAL A 159 1.50 11.52 -9.28
N GLY A 160 0.36 11.79 -9.94
CA GLY A 160 -0.90 12.06 -9.29
C GLY A 160 -1.31 10.94 -8.34
N PHE A 161 -1.22 9.68 -8.76
CA PHE A 161 -1.49 8.52 -7.91
C PHE A 161 -0.54 8.39 -6.73
N ILE A 162 0.76 8.64 -6.94
CA ILE A 162 1.76 8.63 -5.88
C ILE A 162 1.37 9.65 -4.79
N LEU A 163 1.06 10.89 -5.20
CA LEU A 163 0.80 11.99 -4.26
C LEU A 163 -0.57 11.92 -3.60
N LYS A 164 -1.61 11.55 -4.34
CA LYS A 164 -3.00 11.59 -3.84
C LYS A 164 -3.42 10.30 -3.14
N SER A 165 -2.83 9.15 -3.46
CA SER A 165 -3.25 7.86 -2.91
C SER A 165 -2.14 7.09 -2.20
N TYR A 166 -1.07 6.73 -2.91
CA TYR A 166 -0.02 5.87 -2.34
C TYR A 166 0.66 6.48 -1.11
N MET A 167 1.05 7.76 -1.20
CA MET A 167 1.74 8.46 -0.11
C MET A 167 0.87 8.69 1.13
N PRO A 168 -0.35 9.26 1.03
CA PRO A 168 -1.23 9.43 2.18
C PRO A 168 -1.47 8.13 2.96
N VAL A 169 -1.68 7.02 2.26
CA VAL A 169 -1.87 5.70 2.87
C VAL A 169 -0.56 5.20 3.49
N TRP A 170 0.58 5.34 2.80
CA TRP A 170 1.90 4.97 3.33
C TRP A 170 2.20 5.69 4.65
N PHE A 171 1.93 6.99 4.67
CA PHE A 171 2.11 7.86 5.82
C PHE A 171 1.20 7.47 6.99
N ALA A 172 -0.07 7.19 6.71
CA ALA A 172 -1.00 6.67 7.72
C ALA A 172 -0.51 5.34 8.33
N ILE A 173 -0.01 4.42 7.51
CA ILE A 173 0.58 3.15 7.96
C ILE A 173 1.81 3.38 8.85
N LYS A 174 2.66 4.35 8.53
CA LYS A 174 3.83 4.67 9.38
C LYS A 174 3.42 5.26 10.73
N LYS A 175 2.37 6.08 10.76
CA LYS A 175 1.81 6.69 11.98
C LYS A 175 1.16 5.65 12.89
N SER A 176 0.44 4.68 12.33
CA SER A 176 -0.12 3.57 13.10
C SER A 176 0.32 2.21 12.57
N LYS A 177 1.21 1.58 13.35
CA LYS A 177 1.73 0.23 13.11
C LYS A 177 0.85 -0.86 13.71
N TYR A 178 -0.30 -0.52 14.30
CA TYR A 178 -1.17 -1.49 14.93
C TYR A 178 -1.96 -2.28 13.89
N PHE A 179 -1.95 -3.60 14.06
CA PHE A 179 -2.71 -4.51 13.20
C PHE A 179 -4.22 -4.21 13.18
N THR A 180 -4.75 -3.68 14.28
CA THR A 180 -6.15 -3.27 14.41
C THR A 180 -6.52 -2.05 13.58
N ASP A 181 -5.54 -1.27 13.12
CA ASP A 181 -5.79 -0.14 12.23
C ASP A 181 -5.73 -0.54 10.75
N GLY A 182 -5.49 -1.82 10.44
CA GLY A 182 -5.40 -2.29 9.06
C GLY A 182 -6.60 -1.91 8.19
N LEU A 183 -7.82 -2.05 8.71
CA LEU A 183 -9.02 -1.66 7.96
C LEU A 183 -9.16 -0.14 7.76
N LYS A 184 -8.62 0.68 8.67
CA LYS A 184 -8.61 2.14 8.48
C LYS A 184 -7.75 2.50 7.28
N HIS A 185 -6.59 1.85 7.15
CA HIS A 185 -5.67 2.04 6.04
C HIS A 185 -6.24 1.51 4.70
N VAL A 186 -6.95 0.38 4.72
CA VAL A 186 -7.67 -0.12 3.52
C VAL A 186 -8.77 0.86 3.09
N PHE A 187 -9.57 1.32 4.05
CA PHE A 187 -10.62 2.31 3.77
C PHE A 187 -10.04 3.61 3.21
N GLN A 188 -8.94 4.09 3.80
CA GLN A 188 -8.24 5.26 3.29
C GLN A 188 -7.76 5.05 1.85
N ALA A 189 -7.20 3.88 1.51
CA ALA A 189 -6.77 3.57 0.14
C ALA A 189 -7.93 3.59 -0.87
N ILE A 190 -9.12 3.12 -0.47
CA ILE A 190 -10.34 3.21 -1.28
C ILE A 190 -10.71 4.68 -1.49
N GLN A 191 -10.82 5.45 -0.40
CA GLN A 191 -11.21 6.87 -0.47
C GLN A 191 -10.24 7.70 -1.33
N THR A 192 -8.94 7.49 -1.17
CA THR A 192 -7.92 8.23 -1.91
C THR A 192 -7.81 7.79 -3.37
N SER A 193 -8.42 6.67 -3.77
CA SER A 193 -8.47 6.23 -5.17
C SER A 193 -9.67 6.78 -5.96
N TRP A 194 -10.69 7.33 -5.29
CA TRP A 194 -11.95 7.76 -5.96
C TRP A 194 -11.81 8.91 -6.96
N TYR A 195 -10.69 9.65 -6.94
CA TYR A 195 -10.46 10.71 -7.93
C TYR A 195 -9.98 10.16 -9.29
N LEU A 196 -9.60 8.89 -9.36
CA LEU A 196 -9.11 8.24 -10.57
C LEU A 196 -10.20 8.15 -11.64
N SER A 197 -9.79 8.05 -12.91
CA SER A 197 -10.69 7.75 -14.01
C SER A 197 -11.28 6.34 -13.88
N ASP A 198 -12.45 6.11 -14.50
CA ASP A 198 -13.09 4.79 -14.50
C ASP A 198 -12.17 3.68 -15.03
N GLU A 199 -11.32 3.99 -16.00
CA GLU A 199 -10.31 3.06 -16.54
C GLU A 199 -9.30 2.64 -15.46
N LEU A 200 -8.74 3.61 -14.72
CA LEU A 200 -7.77 3.33 -13.67
C LEU A 200 -8.41 2.68 -12.43
N LEU A 201 -9.68 3.01 -12.13
CA LEU A 201 -10.44 2.34 -11.08
C LEU A 201 -10.65 0.85 -11.40
N GLN A 202 -10.93 0.48 -12.65
CA GLN A 202 -11.03 -0.93 -13.07
C GLN A 202 -9.73 -1.71 -12.87
N VAL A 203 -8.58 -1.02 -12.85
CA VAL A 203 -7.27 -1.61 -12.54
C VAL A 203 -7.06 -1.72 -11.03
N VAL A 204 -7.39 -0.67 -10.27
CA VAL A 204 -7.10 -0.58 -8.82
C VAL A 204 -8.08 -1.34 -7.96
N ASP A 205 -9.38 -1.23 -8.22
CA ASP A 205 -10.43 -1.79 -7.36
C ASP A 205 -10.30 -3.31 -7.19
N PRO A 206 -10.08 -4.11 -8.25
CA PRO A 206 -9.88 -5.54 -8.08
C PRO A 206 -8.63 -5.88 -7.27
N VAL A 207 -7.59 -5.04 -7.33
CA VAL A 207 -6.35 -5.22 -6.57
C VAL A 207 -6.60 -4.93 -5.10
N ILE A 208 -7.29 -3.84 -4.78
CA ILE A 208 -7.68 -3.52 -3.40
C ILE A 208 -8.57 -4.63 -2.84
N GLN A 209 -9.61 -5.05 -3.56
CA GLN A 209 -10.55 -6.08 -3.11
C GLN A 209 -9.87 -7.43 -2.86
N ARG A 210 -9.02 -7.89 -3.78
CA ARG A 210 -8.32 -9.19 -3.63
C ARG A 210 -7.27 -9.19 -2.53
N ASN A 211 -6.68 -8.03 -2.23
CA ASN A 211 -5.59 -7.90 -1.27
C ASN A 211 -6.00 -7.26 0.06
N ALA A 212 -7.28 -6.89 0.20
CA ALA A 212 -7.92 -6.63 1.48
C ALA A 212 -8.10 -7.94 2.25
N PHE A 213 -7.03 -8.72 2.46
CA PHE A 213 -7.02 -10.01 3.18
C PHE A 213 -7.54 -9.93 4.63
N PHE A 214 -7.75 -8.72 5.15
CA PHE A 214 -8.54 -8.48 6.35
C PHE A 214 -10.01 -8.92 6.19
N GLU A 215 -10.44 -9.18 4.97
CA GLU A 215 -11.76 -9.53 4.50
C GLU A 215 -11.77 -10.91 3.80
N HIS A 216 -10.99 -11.94 4.19
CA HIS A 216 -11.17 -13.36 3.73
C HIS A 216 -10.56 -14.33 4.78
N THR A 217 -11.11 -15.45 5.28
CA THR A 217 -12.25 -16.33 4.93
C THR A 217 -13.05 -16.75 6.19
N SER A 218 -13.19 -15.82 7.15
CA SER A 218 -14.06 -15.90 8.35
C SER A 218 -14.65 -14.51 8.67
N HIS A 219 -15.13 -13.91 7.59
CA HIS A 219 -15.20 -12.48 7.21
C HIS A 219 -15.88 -11.47 8.12
N SER A 220 -16.71 -11.84 9.10
CA SER A 220 -17.28 -10.84 10.01
C SER A 220 -16.37 -10.55 11.20
N LEU A 221 -15.43 -11.43 11.54
CA LEU A 221 -14.69 -11.32 12.80
C LEU A 221 -13.69 -10.17 12.85
N PHE A 222 -13.16 -9.73 11.69
CA PHE A 222 -12.10 -8.73 11.65
C PHE A 222 -12.60 -7.28 11.57
N ALA A 223 -13.60 -7.00 10.73
CA ALA A 223 -14.33 -5.73 10.74
C ALA A 223 -14.98 -5.46 12.10
N ASN A 224 -15.49 -6.50 12.76
CA ASN A 224 -15.96 -6.37 14.13
C ASN A 224 -14.81 -6.22 15.15
N ARG A 225 -13.58 -6.64 14.85
CA ARG A 225 -12.40 -6.48 15.72
C ARG A 225 -11.88 -5.05 15.74
N THR A 226 -11.97 -4.34 14.62
CA THR A 226 -11.71 -2.89 14.60
C THR A 226 -12.80 -2.13 15.35
N MET A 227 -14.05 -2.62 15.30
CA MET A 227 -15.11 -2.15 16.20
C MET A 227 -14.76 -2.42 17.67
N LEU A 228 -14.09 -3.53 18.04
CA LEU A 228 -13.69 -3.82 19.42
C LEU A 228 -12.65 -2.84 19.99
N VAL A 229 -11.84 -2.21 19.15
CA VAL A 229 -10.88 -1.18 19.57
C VAL A 229 -11.36 0.24 19.31
N ASN A 230 -12.63 0.41 18.92
CA ASN A 230 -13.21 1.72 18.67
C ASN A 230 -13.33 2.50 19.99
N GLU A 231 -13.07 3.80 19.97
CA GLU A 231 -13.20 4.68 21.14
C GLU A 231 -14.61 4.69 21.71
N ARG A 232 -15.63 4.55 20.85
CA ARG A 232 -17.04 4.57 21.23
C ARG A 232 -17.48 3.19 21.73
N GLU A 233 -17.90 3.12 22.99
CA GLU A 233 -18.30 1.88 23.65
C GLU A 233 -19.45 1.15 22.95
N HIS A 234 -20.44 1.87 22.43
CA HIS A 234 -21.57 1.26 21.73
C HIS A 234 -21.12 0.53 20.45
N ILE A 235 -20.11 1.06 19.73
CA ILE A 235 -19.53 0.41 18.54
C ILE A 235 -18.81 -0.87 18.97
N ARG A 236 -18.05 -0.84 20.07
CA ARG A 236 -17.41 -2.05 20.64
C ARG A 236 -18.43 -3.13 20.97
N LYS A 237 -19.55 -2.77 21.62
CA LYS A 237 -20.64 -3.71 21.96
C LYS A 237 -21.30 -4.32 20.72
N ILE A 238 -21.52 -3.54 19.66
CA ILE A 238 -22.06 -4.05 18.39
C ILE A 238 -21.08 -5.02 17.73
N GLY A 239 -19.79 -4.67 17.68
CA GLY A 239 -18.74 -5.55 17.15
C GLY A 239 -18.68 -6.89 17.89
N TYR A 240 -18.70 -6.86 19.22
CA TYR A 240 -18.73 -8.06 20.06
C TYR A 240 -19.93 -8.96 19.75
N ARG A 241 -21.15 -8.40 19.68
CA ARG A 241 -22.37 -9.18 19.37
C ARG A 241 -22.30 -9.83 17.99
N ARG A 242 -21.81 -9.11 16.98
CA ARG A 242 -21.66 -9.63 15.62
C ARG A 242 -20.59 -10.74 15.55
N ILE A 243 -19.51 -10.63 16.32
CA ILE A 243 -18.50 -11.69 16.47
C ILE A 243 -19.10 -12.97 17.05
N LEU A 244 -19.86 -12.85 18.14
CA LEU A 244 -20.49 -14.01 18.77
C LEU A 244 -21.47 -14.70 17.81
N LYS A 245 -22.32 -13.92 17.13
CA LYS A 245 -23.27 -14.45 16.14
C LYS A 245 -22.55 -15.19 15.01
N ALA A 246 -21.44 -14.65 14.52
CA ALA A 246 -20.67 -15.28 13.46
C ALA A 246 -19.99 -16.59 13.88
N ARG A 247 -19.49 -16.67 15.11
CA ARG A 247 -18.88 -17.90 15.66
C ARG A 247 -19.90 -19.02 15.88
N GLN A 248 -21.17 -18.70 15.99
CA GLN A 248 -22.25 -19.68 16.08
C GLN A 248 -22.67 -20.25 14.72
N ILE A 249 -22.27 -19.63 13.60
CA ILE A 249 -22.67 -20.00 12.22
C ILE A 249 -21.66 -20.96 11.55
N VAL A 250 -20.69 -21.54 12.29
CA VAL A 250 -19.70 -22.46 11.70
C VAL A 250 -20.41 -23.57 10.89
N PRO A 251 -20.15 -23.69 9.57
CA PRO A 251 -20.76 -24.75 8.78
C PRO A 251 -20.31 -26.11 9.32
N LYS A 252 -21.25 -27.03 9.50
CA LYS A 252 -20.90 -28.46 9.62
C LYS A 252 -20.00 -28.81 8.43
N LYS A 253 -18.86 -29.47 8.69
CA LYS A 253 -18.01 -30.05 7.64
C LYS A 253 -18.92 -30.73 6.62
N LYS A 254 -18.86 -30.31 5.35
CA LYS A 254 -19.28 -31.19 4.27
C LYS A 254 -18.15 -32.19 4.15
N ASP A 255 -18.40 -33.41 4.61
CA ASP A 255 -17.57 -34.55 4.33
C ASP A 255 -17.55 -34.72 2.79
N CYS A 256 -16.36 -34.55 2.20
CA CYS A 256 -16.02 -35.07 0.88
C CYS A 256 -15.07 -36.24 1.10
#